data_AF-A0A350DPV8-F1
#
_entry.id   AF-A0A350DPV8-F1
#
_cell.length_a   1.000
_cell.length_b   1.000
_cell.length_c   1.000
_cell.angle_alpha   90.00
_cell.angle_beta   90.00
_cell.angle_gamma   90.00
#
_symmetry.space_group_name_H-M   'P 1'
#
loop_
_entity.id
_entity.type
_entity.pdbx_description
1 polymer ?
#
loop_
_entity_poly.entity_id
_entity_poly.type
_entity_poly.pdbx_seq_one_letter_code
_entity_poly.pdbx_strand_id
1 'polypeptide(L)' 'VACGGFSYGDVLGAGSGWANSILFHDELRMQFVRFFARPDTFSLGVCNGCQMMAQLKDLIPGAENFPRFIAN' A
#
# COMPACT_ATOMS: atom_id res chain seq x y z
N VAL A 1 -7.16 -8.01 -1.70
CA VAL A 1 -5.84 -8.63 -1.47
C VAL A 1 -4.81 -7.95 -2.37
N ALA A 2 -3.66 -7.57 -1.83
CA ALA A 2 -2.50 -7.09 -2.58
C ALA A 2 -1.45 -8.22 -2.63
N CYS A 3 -1.15 -8.71 -3.83
CA CYS A 3 -0.33 -9.89 -4.05
C CYS A 3 1.18 -9.60 -3.98
N GLY A 4 1.97 -10.66 -3.87
CA GLY A 4 3.43 -10.58 -3.99
C GLY A 4 3.90 -10.41 -5.44
N GLY A 5 5.19 -10.14 -5.62
CA GLY A 5 5.82 -9.95 -6.92
C GLY A 5 6.96 -8.94 -6.87
N PHE A 6 7.28 -8.35 -8.01
CA PHE A 6 8.28 -7.28 -8.17
C PHE A 6 7.63 -6.15 -8.97
N SER A 7 6.66 -5.46 -8.38
CA SER A 7 5.97 -4.37 -9.08
C SER A 7 6.98 -3.31 -9.51
N TYR A 8 6.93 -2.92 -10.79
CA TYR A 8 7.93 -2.03 -11.41
C TYR A 8 9.39 -2.49 -11.24
N GLY A 9 9.61 -3.81 -11.11
CA GLY A 9 10.94 -4.37 -10.86
C GLY A 9 11.56 -3.96 -9.52
N ASP A 10 10.73 -3.52 -8.57
CA ASP A 10 11.14 -2.93 -7.28
C ASP A 10 12.11 -1.72 -7.41
N VAL A 11 12.17 -1.13 -8.61
CA VAL A 11 12.93 0.09 -8.88
C VAL A 11 12.32 1.24 -8.07
N LEU A 12 13.18 2.09 -7.51
CA LEU A 12 12.83 3.12 -6.51
C LEU A 12 12.35 2.56 -5.16
N GLY A 13 12.59 1.26 -4.90
CA GLY A 13 12.26 0.57 -3.66
C GLY A 13 10.99 -0.28 -3.78
N ALA A 14 11.04 -1.50 -3.25
CA ALA A 14 9.98 -2.48 -3.39
C ALA A 14 8.60 -1.97 -2.91
N GLY A 15 7.57 -2.16 -3.74
CA GLY A 15 6.21 -1.66 -3.51
C GLY A 15 6.03 -0.13 -3.64
N SER A 16 7.10 0.65 -3.79
CA SER A 16 7.03 2.13 -3.77
C SER A 16 6.41 2.69 -5.05
N GLY A 17 6.79 2.16 -6.22
CA GLY A 17 6.18 2.56 -7.49
C GLY A 17 4.67 2.34 -7.50
N TRP A 18 4.23 1.21 -6.95
CA TRP A 18 2.81 0.89 -6.80
C TRP A 18 2.10 1.82 -5.81
N ALA A 19 2.63 2.02 -4.61
CA ALA A 19 2.05 2.92 -3.62
C ALA A 19 1.97 4.37 -4.14
N ASN A 20 3.05 4.88 -4.73
CA ASN A 20 3.09 6.25 -5.25
C ASN A 20 2.16 6.44 -6.46
N SER A 21 1.97 5.41 -7.28
CA SER A 21 0.98 5.47 -8.37
C SER A 21 -0.43 5.65 -7.83
N ILE A 22 -0.75 5.09 -6.66
CA ILE A 22 -2.03 5.33 -5.96
C ILE A 22 -2.05 6.74 -5.34
N LEU A 23 -1.00 7.13 -4.63
CA LEU A 23 -0.95 8.37 -3.86
C LEU A 23 -0.97 9.64 -4.74
N PHE A 24 -0.37 9.60 -5.93
CA PHE A 24 -0.27 10.74 -6.83
C PHE A 24 -1.41 10.86 -7.85
N HIS A 25 -2.39 9.95 -7.80
CA HIS A 25 -3.62 10.06 -8.58
C HIS A 25 -4.80 10.24 -7.63
N ASP A 26 -5.32 11.47 -7.53
CA ASP A 26 -6.34 11.83 -6.53
C ASP A 26 -7.57 10.91 -6.56
N GLU A 27 -8.03 10.54 -7.76
CA GLU A 27 -9.17 9.62 -7.90
C GLU A 27 -8.88 8.25 -7.29
N LEU A 28 -7.72 7.65 -7.63
CA LEU A 28 -7.31 6.36 -7.09
C LEU A 28 -7.08 6.44 -5.59
N ARG A 29 -6.36 7.47 -5.12
CA ARG A 29 -6.15 7.72 -3.69
C ARG A 29 -7.48 7.75 -2.94
N MET A 30 -8.46 8.47 -3.45
CA MET A 30 -9.79 8.57 -2.81
C MET A 30 -10.56 7.25 -2.83
N GLN A 31 -10.41 6.43 -3.87
CA GLN A 31 -11.00 5.08 -3.88
C GLN A 31 -10.42 4.20 -2.76
N PHE A 32 -9.10 4.23 -2.56
CA PHE A 32 -8.45 3.49 -1.48
C PHE A 32 -8.83 4.02 -0.09
N VAL A 33 -8.88 5.34 0.12
CA VAL A 33 -9.35 5.94 1.38
C VAL A 33 -10.76 5.47 1.72
N ARG A 34 -11.68 5.52 0.75
CA ARG A 34 -13.07 5.07 0.95
C ARG A 34 -13.14 3.59 1.26
N PHE A 35 -12.32 2.77 0.59
CA PHE A 35 -12.27 1.34 0.85
C PHE A 35 -11.78 1.04 2.27
N PHE A 36 -10.66 1.63 2.71
CA PHE A 36 -10.11 1.38 4.04
C PHE A 36 -10.94 1.95 5.19
N ALA A 37 -11.74 2.99 4.96
CA ALA A 37 -12.63 3.56 5.98
C ALA A 37 -13.89 2.72 6.24
N ARG A 38 -14.22 1.75 5.37
CA ARG A 38 -15.42 0.92 5.52
C ARG A 38 -15.26 -0.12 6.63
N PRO A 39 -16.18 -0.18 7.61
CA PRO A 39 -16.07 -1.08 8.76
C PRO A 39 -16.29 -2.56 8.41
N ASP A 40 -16.80 -2.86 7.22
CA ASP A 40 -17.15 -4.20 6.74
C ASP A 40 -16.15 -4.75 5.72
N THR A 41 -14.95 -4.17 5.63
CA THR A 41 -13.92 -4.57 4.66
C THR A 41 -12.74 -5.23 5.34
N PHE A 42 -12.06 -6.10 4.57
CA PHE A 42 -10.84 -6.77 4.99
C PHE A 42 -9.77 -6.66 3.92
N SER A 43 -8.55 -6.33 4.34
CA SER A 43 -7.38 -6.18 3.46
C SER A 43 -6.25 -7.10 3.90
N LEU A 44 -5.58 -7.69 2.92
CA LEU A 44 -4.40 -8.52 3.12
C LEU A 44 -3.34 -8.12 2.08
N GLY A 45 -2.14 -7.80 2.54
CA GLY A 45 -0.96 -7.56 1.71
C GLY A 45 0.08 -8.64 1.97
N VAL A 46 0.58 -9.28 0.91
CA VAL A 46 1.58 -10.36 1.01
C VAL A 46 2.84 -9.95 0.25
N CYS A 47 4.01 -10.05 0.89
CA CYS A 47 5.32 -9.71 0.30
C CYS A 47 5.31 -8.29 -0.32
N ASN A 48 5.37 -8.15 -1.64
CA ASN A 48 5.30 -6.85 -2.33
C ASN A 48 4.00 -6.07 -2.06
N GLY A 49 2.89 -6.78 -1.89
CA GLY A 49 1.64 -6.18 -1.43
C GLY A 49 1.71 -5.67 0.00
N CYS A 50 2.48 -6.33 0.88
CA CYS A 50 2.74 -5.84 2.25
C CYS A 50 3.60 -4.57 2.21
N GLN A 51 4.65 -4.57 1.39
CA GLN A 51 5.52 -3.40 1.18
C GLN A 51 4.75 -2.19 0.65
N MET A 52 3.86 -2.40 -0.32
CA MET A 52 2.99 -1.36 -0.87
C MET A 52 2.01 -0.82 0.19
N MET A 53 1.31 -1.71 0.91
CA MET A 53 0.34 -1.28 1.93
C MET A 53 1.00 -0.53 3.10
N ALA A 54 2.22 -0.91 3.50
CA ALA A 54 2.99 -0.20 4.52
C ALA A 54 3.28 1.27 4.14
N GLN A 55 3.42 1.56 2.84
CA GLN A 55 3.61 2.92 2.34
C GLN A 55 2.29 3.70 2.19
N LEU A 56 1.14 3.00 2.15
CA LEU A 56 -0.19 3.61 2.19
C LEU A 56 -0.73 3.83 3.62
N LYS A 57 0.11 3.74 4.65
CA LYS A 57 -0.30 3.81 6.06
C LYS A 57 -1.17 5.03 6.39
N ASP A 58 -0.95 6.17 5.73
CA ASP A 58 -1.72 7.40 5.95
C ASP A 58 -3.17 7.30 5.42
N LEU A 59 -3.48 6.30 4.59
CA LEU A 59 -4.82 6.02 4.08
C LEU A 59 -5.54 4.92 4.89
N ILE A 60 -4.84 4.20 5.77
CA ILE A 60 -5.36 3.03 6.48
C ILE A 60 -5.56 3.38 7.96
N PRO A 61 -6.81 3.41 8.47
CA PRO A 61 -7.06 3.68 9.89
C PRO A 61 -6.32 2.70 10.80
N GLY A 62 -5.59 3.21 11.80
CA GLY A 62 -4.87 2.38 12.79
C GLY A 62 -3.50 1.85 12.33
N ALA A 63 -2.99 2.31 11.18
CA ALA A 63 -1.72 1.88 10.61
C ALA A 63 -0.54 2.82 10.92
N GLU A 64 -0.67 3.73 11.90
CA GLU A 64 0.31 4.80 12.17
C GLU A 64 1.71 4.24 12.47
N ASN A 65 1.74 3.07 13.12
CA ASN A 65 2.95 2.35 13.54
C ASN A 65 3.47 1.34 12.51
N PHE A 66 2.91 1.29 11.29
CA PHE A 66 3.41 0.36 10.28
C PHE A 66 4.88 0.69 9.94
N PRO A 67 5.77 -0.31 9.98
CA PRO A 67 7.18 -0.10 9.68
C PRO A 67 7.39 0.04 8.17
N ARG A 68 8.55 0.56 7.79
CA ARG A 68 9.03 0.46 6.41
C ARG A 68 9.79 -0.85 6.22
N PHE A 69 9.51 -1.55 5.14
CA PHE A 69 10.27 -2.73 4.72
C PHE A 69 11.37 -2.29 3.75
N ILE A 70 12.62 -2.62 4.08
CA ILE A 70 13.82 -2.23 3.33
C ILE A 70 14.63 -3.49 2.98
N ALA A 71 15.79 -3.30 2.33
CA ALA A 71 16.71 -4.41 2.07
C ALA A 71 17.12 -5.13 3.37
N ASN A 72 17.37 -6.43 3.26
CA ASN A 72 17.79 -7.30 4.37
C ASN A 72 19.16 -6.92 4.95
#